data_AF-A0ABD0JHE6-F1
#
_entry.id   AF-A0ABD0JHE6-F1
#
_cell.length_a   1.000
_cell.length_b   1.000
_cell.length_c   1.000
_cell.angle_alpha   90.00
_cell.angle_beta   90.00
_cell.angle_gamma   90.00
#
_symmetry.space_group_name_H-M   'P 1'
#
loop_
_entity.id
_entity.type
_entity.pdbx_description
1 polymer ?
#
loop_
_entity_poly.entity_id
_entity_poly.type
_entity_poly.pdbx_seq_one_letter_code
_entity_poly.pdbx_strand_id
1 'polypeptide(L)'
;PCIMKTCLYLFVACFCLAPTPGAASVADSSDETAATQAHDAYPPAGMASSCPPIVSRAEWEARDPSPALVPLKAQPTHVYIHHGATPPDGCHSPGLCAAMVRAYQNFHMFSHGWSDIGYSFLVGEDGRAYEGRGWTNLGRHTLGHNEDSLGFCVIGDFTARLPDQVALTTLKALIQCAVDSGYLAADYVMLGHRDVRATECPGEAFYREIRTWPHYNATAHGWSDIGYSFLVGEDGRAYEGRGWTNVGAHTKGHNEDGLGFCVIGDFTARIPDQVALTTLKALIQCGVDSGYLPQDYVMFGHRDMGDTECPGDRFYAEIRTWPHYNSTR
;
A
#
# COMPACT_ATOMS: atom_id res chain seq x y z
N PRO A 1 -38.59 13.59 -20.66
CA PRO A 1 -38.20 12.48 -21.57
C PRO A 1 -36.68 12.28 -21.57
N CYS A 2 -36.20 11.47 -20.64
CA CYS A 2 -35.13 10.49 -20.81
C CYS A 2 -35.27 9.53 -19.63
N ILE A 3 -35.81 8.36 -19.94
CA ILE A 3 -35.93 7.21 -19.05
C ILE A 3 -34.54 6.60 -18.97
N MET A 4 -33.96 6.52 -17.77
CA MET A 4 -32.92 5.53 -17.46
C MET A 4 -33.42 4.72 -16.27
N LYS A 5 -34.01 3.58 -16.59
CA LYS A 5 -34.10 2.43 -15.70
C LYS A 5 -32.70 1.82 -15.68
N THR A 6 -31.93 2.10 -14.66
CA THR A 6 -30.68 1.38 -14.38
C THR A 6 -30.93 0.62 -13.09
N CYS A 7 -30.83 -0.71 -13.12
CA CYS A 7 -30.86 -1.52 -11.92
C CYS A 7 -29.64 -1.12 -11.08
N LEU A 8 -29.84 -0.42 -9.97
CA LEU A 8 -28.75 -0.09 -9.06
C LEU A 8 -28.44 -1.32 -8.22
N TYR A 9 -27.16 -1.69 -8.16
CA TYR A 9 -26.69 -2.88 -7.48
C TYR A 9 -26.27 -2.58 -6.03
N LEU A 10 -26.72 -3.40 -5.10
CA LEU A 10 -26.41 -3.26 -3.67
C LEU A 10 -25.40 -4.34 -3.27
N PHE A 11 -24.22 -3.93 -2.79
CA PHE A 11 -23.16 -4.85 -2.37
C PHE A 11 -22.96 -4.84 -0.87
N VAL A 12 -23.16 -5.99 -0.24
CA VAL A 12 -22.89 -6.17 1.20
C VAL A 12 -21.53 -6.83 1.40
N ALA A 13 -20.65 -6.19 2.17
CA ALA A 13 -19.29 -6.63 2.45
C ALA A 13 -18.95 -6.58 3.95
N CYS A 14 -17.76 -7.09 4.30
CA CYS A 14 -17.23 -7.08 5.66
C CYS A 14 -15.82 -6.48 5.70
N PHE A 15 -15.43 -5.92 6.84
CA PHE A 15 -14.05 -5.48 7.09
C PHE A 15 -13.36 -6.38 8.11
N CYS A 16 -12.42 -7.21 7.67
CA CYS A 16 -11.59 -8.02 8.55
C CYS A 16 -10.55 -7.13 9.23
N LEU A 17 -10.77 -6.75 10.49
CA LEU A 17 -9.72 -6.21 11.35
C LEU A 17 -8.84 -7.37 11.85
N ALA A 18 -7.52 -7.22 11.72
CA ALA A 18 -6.57 -8.16 12.31
C ALA A 18 -6.76 -8.22 13.85
N PRO A 19 -6.73 -9.41 14.47
CA PRO A 19 -6.95 -9.55 15.90
C PRO A 19 -5.83 -8.88 16.71
N THR A 20 -6.20 -8.01 17.65
CA THR A 20 -5.32 -7.55 18.73
C THR A 20 -5.09 -8.71 19.70
N PRO A 21 -3.84 -9.09 20.02
CA PRO A 21 -3.59 -10.08 21.06
C PRO A 21 -4.03 -9.53 22.42
N GLY A 22 -4.87 -10.30 23.10
CA GLY A 22 -5.43 -9.96 24.41
C GLY A 22 -4.39 -9.88 25.52
N ALA A 23 -4.65 -9.01 26.48
CA ALA A 23 -3.92 -8.89 27.73
C ALA A 23 -4.13 -10.17 28.57
N ALA A 24 -3.02 -10.87 28.87
CA ALA A 24 -2.98 -11.90 29.89
C ALA A 24 -2.20 -11.36 31.10
N SER A 25 -2.89 -11.33 32.25
CA SER A 25 -2.33 -11.08 33.57
C SER A 25 -1.45 -12.26 34.02
N VAL A 26 -0.24 -11.99 34.51
CA VAL A 26 0.48 -12.92 35.38
C VAL A 26 1.13 -12.16 36.53
N ALA A 27 1.03 -12.75 37.70
CA ALA A 27 1.44 -12.25 38.99
C ALA A 27 2.95 -12.27 39.23
N ASP A 28 3.30 -11.44 40.20
CA ASP A 28 4.53 -11.23 40.97
C ASP A 28 5.39 -12.47 41.29
N SER A 29 6.71 -12.37 41.05
CA SER A 29 7.74 -12.82 42.01
C SER A 29 9.13 -12.27 41.63
N SER A 30 9.74 -11.59 42.60
CA SER A 30 11.10 -11.04 42.69
C SER A 30 12.26 -11.96 42.23
N ASP A 31 13.24 -11.41 41.52
CA ASP A 31 14.61 -11.29 42.04
C ASP A 31 15.47 -10.29 41.22
N GLU A 32 16.30 -9.54 41.93
CA GLU A 32 17.20 -8.49 41.42
C GLU A 32 18.40 -9.08 40.66
N THR A 33 18.77 -8.48 39.54
CA THR A 33 20.17 -8.05 39.28
C THR A 33 20.22 -7.13 38.06
N ALA A 34 20.65 -5.90 38.30
CA ALA A 34 20.67 -4.80 37.36
C ALA A 34 21.83 -4.89 36.36
N ALA A 35 21.51 -4.69 35.07
CA ALA A 35 22.44 -4.20 34.06
C ALA A 35 21.64 -3.36 33.05
N THR A 36 21.54 -2.07 33.33
CA THR A 36 20.93 -1.05 32.45
C THR A 36 21.87 -0.77 31.28
N GLN A 37 21.47 -1.13 30.06
CA GLN A 37 21.97 -0.50 28.84
C GLN A 37 20.88 0.40 28.27
N ALA A 38 21.22 1.68 28.19
CA ALA A 38 20.35 2.74 27.72
C ALA A 38 19.97 2.51 26.25
N HIS A 39 18.68 2.62 25.96
CA HIS A 39 18.19 2.90 24.63
C HIS A 39 18.58 4.34 24.30
N ASP A 40 19.68 4.50 23.57
CA ASP A 40 20.17 5.81 23.17
C ASP A 40 19.17 6.50 22.23
N ALA A 41 18.93 7.75 22.60
CA ALA A 41 18.02 8.69 22.00
C ALA A 41 18.43 9.07 20.58
N TYR A 42 17.43 9.42 19.78
CA TYR A 42 17.57 10.11 18.52
C TYR A 42 18.57 11.28 18.63
N PRO A 43 19.56 11.42 17.72
CA PRO A 43 20.54 12.48 17.81
C PRO A 43 19.87 13.85 17.59
N PRO A 44 20.37 14.92 18.23
CA PRO A 44 19.76 16.25 18.12
C PRO A 44 19.87 16.80 16.70
N ALA A 45 18.85 17.54 16.29
CA ALA A 45 18.80 18.28 15.04
C ALA A 45 19.96 19.28 14.95
N GLY A 46 20.93 19.00 14.08
CA GLY A 46 22.07 19.87 13.84
C GLY A 46 23.37 19.15 13.49
N MET A 47 23.38 18.34 12.42
CA MET A 47 24.61 18.02 11.69
C MET A 47 24.32 18.06 10.19
N ALA A 48 25.26 18.64 9.43
CA ALA A 48 25.11 19.12 8.07
C ALA A 48 24.44 18.11 7.11
N SER A 49 23.45 18.61 6.36
CA SER A 49 22.68 17.97 5.30
C SER A 49 23.52 17.72 4.04
N SER A 50 24.53 16.84 4.13
CA SER A 50 25.19 16.33 2.94
C SER A 50 24.51 15.04 2.48
N CYS A 51 24.03 15.02 1.25
CA CYS A 51 23.63 13.81 0.56
C CYS A 51 24.67 12.69 0.74
N PRO A 52 24.24 11.42 0.92
CA PRO A 52 25.21 10.32 0.94
C PRO A 52 25.96 10.28 -0.40
N PRO A 53 27.19 9.76 -0.45
CA PRO A 53 27.91 9.60 -1.71
C PRO A 53 27.06 8.83 -2.73
N ILE A 54 26.75 9.49 -3.85
CA ILE A 54 26.03 8.89 -4.97
C ILE A 54 27.06 8.48 -6.02
N VAL A 55 27.14 7.18 -6.28
CA VAL A 55 27.87 6.62 -7.40
C VAL A 55 27.08 6.94 -8.67
N SER A 56 27.63 7.85 -9.46
CA SER A 56 27.03 8.31 -10.71
C SER A 56 26.93 7.20 -11.75
N ARG A 57 26.05 7.40 -12.74
CA ARG A 57 25.93 6.51 -13.90
C ARG A 57 27.26 6.18 -14.57
N ALA A 58 28.16 7.16 -14.69
CA ALA A 58 29.47 6.94 -15.28
C ALA A 58 30.35 6.03 -14.41
N GLU A 59 30.33 6.22 -13.09
CA GLU A 59 31.17 5.46 -12.16
C GLU A 59 30.79 3.98 -12.04
N TRP A 60 29.51 3.64 -12.20
CA TRP A 60 29.08 2.24 -12.28
C TRP A 60 29.02 1.69 -13.71
N GLU A 61 29.54 2.43 -14.69
CA GLU A 61 29.62 2.04 -16.11
C GLU A 61 28.23 1.75 -16.70
N ALA A 62 27.29 2.66 -16.47
CA ALA A 62 25.95 2.60 -17.02
C ALA A 62 25.97 2.61 -18.54
N ARG A 63 25.07 1.83 -19.13
CA ARG A 63 24.70 1.99 -20.54
C ARG A 63 23.88 3.27 -20.72
N ASP A 64 24.00 3.85 -21.91
CA ASP A 64 23.14 4.97 -22.31
C ASP A 64 21.68 4.51 -22.39
N PRO A 65 20.73 5.32 -21.89
CA PRO A 65 19.31 5.06 -22.07
C PRO A 65 18.92 5.04 -23.55
N SER A 66 18.10 4.06 -23.95
CA SER A 66 17.61 3.96 -25.32
C SER A 66 16.15 3.48 -25.36
N PRO A 67 15.18 4.35 -25.72
CA PRO A 67 15.34 5.77 -26.07
C PRO A 67 15.75 6.64 -24.87
N ALA A 68 16.04 7.92 -25.11
CA ALA A 68 16.35 8.89 -24.07
C ALA A 68 15.26 8.92 -22.97
N LEU A 69 15.67 9.22 -21.74
CA LEU A 69 14.75 9.28 -20.61
C LEU A 69 13.78 10.45 -20.74
N VAL A 70 12.56 10.22 -20.23
CA VAL A 70 11.52 11.24 -20.16
C VAL A 70 11.63 11.95 -18.82
N PRO A 71 11.69 13.30 -18.78
CA PRO A 71 11.69 14.04 -17.52
C PRO A 71 10.37 13.88 -16.75
N LEU A 72 10.44 13.97 -15.42
CA LEU A 72 9.27 14.15 -14.57
C LEU A 72 8.63 15.52 -14.87
N LYS A 73 7.29 15.57 -14.86
CA LYS A 73 6.54 16.80 -15.17
C LYS A 73 6.33 17.71 -13.95
N ALA A 74 6.42 17.13 -12.76
CA ALA A 74 6.22 17.81 -11.48
C ALA A 74 7.16 17.24 -10.43
N GLN A 75 7.29 17.94 -9.31
CA GLN A 75 8.00 17.43 -8.14
C GLN A 75 7.27 16.18 -7.61
N PRO A 76 7.97 15.05 -7.45
CA PRO A 76 7.44 13.87 -6.78
C PRO A 76 6.87 14.15 -5.40
N THR A 77 5.76 13.50 -5.09
CA THR A 77 5.09 13.53 -3.78
C THR A 77 5.06 12.16 -3.12
N HIS A 78 5.55 11.12 -3.80
CA HIS A 78 5.58 9.76 -3.30
C HIS A 78 6.97 9.14 -3.34
N VAL A 79 7.21 8.20 -2.42
CA VAL A 79 8.38 7.35 -2.37
C VAL A 79 7.92 5.90 -2.36
N TYR A 80 8.45 5.09 -3.29
CA TYR A 80 8.25 3.65 -3.28
C TYR A 80 9.53 2.93 -2.92
N ILE A 81 9.46 2.11 -1.87
CA ILE A 81 10.57 1.27 -1.44
C ILE A 81 10.49 -0.10 -2.12
N HIS A 82 11.62 -0.51 -2.67
CA HIS A 82 11.81 -1.77 -3.36
C HIS A 82 12.96 -2.58 -2.76
N HIS A 83 12.90 -3.90 -2.95
CA HIS A 83 14.08 -4.75 -2.91
C HIS A 83 14.40 -5.26 -4.30
N GLY A 84 15.64 -5.70 -4.50
CA GLY A 84 16.09 -6.19 -5.79
C GLY A 84 15.84 -7.69 -6.02
N ALA A 85 15.50 -8.45 -4.97
CA ALA A 85 15.34 -9.91 -4.93
C ALA A 85 16.57 -10.75 -5.35
N THR A 86 17.63 -10.13 -5.87
CA THR A 86 18.84 -10.83 -6.33
C THR A 86 20.06 -9.91 -6.27
N PRO A 87 21.21 -10.34 -5.74
CA PRO A 87 21.43 -11.62 -5.10
C PRO A 87 20.69 -11.69 -3.76
N PRO A 88 20.33 -12.88 -3.26
CA PRO A 88 19.62 -12.99 -1.98
C PRO A 88 20.37 -12.31 -0.82
N ASP A 89 21.69 -12.47 -0.79
CA ASP A 89 22.55 -11.94 0.26
C ASP A 89 22.94 -10.47 0.06
N GLY A 90 22.36 -9.77 -0.90
CA GLY A 90 22.72 -8.39 -1.22
C GLY A 90 24.15 -8.27 -1.77
N CYS A 91 24.67 -7.04 -1.80
CA CYS A 91 26.01 -6.77 -2.29
C CYS A 91 26.80 -5.95 -1.27
N HIS A 92 28.04 -6.38 -0.98
CA HIS A 92 28.82 -5.90 0.17
C HIS A 92 30.14 -5.22 -0.22
N SER A 93 30.40 -5.05 -1.51
CA SER A 93 31.59 -4.35 -1.99
C SER A 93 31.24 -3.45 -3.17
N PRO A 94 31.97 -2.34 -3.37
CA PRO A 94 31.68 -1.40 -4.46
C PRO A 94 31.68 -2.05 -5.85
N GLY A 95 32.63 -2.96 -6.10
CA GLY A 95 32.72 -3.67 -7.38
C GLY A 95 31.54 -4.60 -7.62
N LEU A 96 31.11 -5.35 -6.59
CA LEU A 96 29.96 -6.25 -6.69
C LEU A 96 28.65 -5.46 -6.83
N CYS A 97 28.46 -4.40 -6.05
CA CYS A 97 27.26 -3.58 -6.11
C CYS A 97 27.12 -2.88 -7.46
N ALA A 98 28.20 -2.27 -7.98
CA ALA A 98 28.19 -1.71 -9.33
C ALA A 98 27.87 -2.77 -10.41
N ALA A 99 28.41 -3.99 -10.27
CA ALA A 99 28.08 -5.10 -11.17
C ALA A 99 26.60 -5.52 -11.08
N MET A 100 26.01 -5.52 -9.88
CA MET A 100 24.59 -5.82 -9.70
C MET A 100 23.69 -4.73 -10.31
N VAL A 101 24.03 -3.45 -10.14
CA VAL A 101 23.31 -2.34 -10.78
C VAL A 101 23.35 -2.47 -12.31
N ARG A 102 24.51 -2.79 -12.89
CA ARG A 102 24.62 -3.11 -14.34
C ARG A 102 23.78 -4.31 -14.74
N ALA A 103 23.75 -5.37 -13.94
CA ALA A 103 22.95 -6.55 -14.21
C ALA A 103 21.44 -6.21 -14.23
N TYR A 104 20.96 -5.41 -13.28
CA TYR A 104 19.58 -4.94 -13.26
C TYR A 104 19.26 -4.03 -14.45
N GLN A 105 20.16 -3.12 -14.81
CA GLN A 105 19.98 -2.28 -16.00
C GLN A 105 19.83 -3.15 -17.25
N ASN A 106 20.75 -4.10 -17.46
CA ASN A 106 20.70 -5.01 -18.60
C ASN A 106 19.41 -5.82 -18.62
N PHE A 107 19.00 -6.39 -17.48
CA PHE A 107 17.75 -7.13 -17.38
C PHE A 107 16.54 -6.27 -17.77
N HIS A 108 16.43 -5.05 -17.24
CA HIS A 108 15.33 -4.15 -17.56
C HIS A 108 15.30 -3.72 -19.04
N MET A 109 16.47 -3.43 -19.63
CA MET A 109 16.54 -3.00 -21.03
C MET A 109 16.29 -4.15 -21.99
N PHE A 110 16.88 -5.32 -21.77
CA PHE A 110 16.77 -6.46 -22.67
C PHE A 110 15.49 -7.26 -22.49
N SER A 111 15.12 -7.58 -21.25
CA SER A 111 13.98 -8.48 -20.98
C SER A 111 12.66 -7.71 -21.00
N HIS A 112 12.64 -6.46 -20.54
CA HIS A 112 11.40 -5.66 -20.48
C HIS A 112 11.30 -4.59 -21.58
N GLY A 113 12.34 -4.41 -22.40
CA GLY A 113 12.37 -3.38 -23.45
C GLY A 113 12.30 -1.96 -22.90
N TRP A 114 12.72 -1.74 -21.65
CA TRP A 114 12.71 -0.41 -21.05
C TRP A 114 13.88 0.42 -21.54
N SER A 115 13.71 1.74 -21.47
CA SER A 115 14.78 2.69 -21.83
C SER A 115 16.04 2.56 -20.97
N ASP A 116 15.89 2.09 -19.73
CA ASP A 116 16.93 2.08 -18.69
C ASP A 116 16.46 1.25 -17.47
N ILE A 117 17.31 1.11 -16.45
CA ILE A 117 16.98 0.55 -15.14
C ILE A 117 15.68 1.17 -14.57
N GLY A 118 14.82 0.40 -13.91
CA GLY A 118 13.49 0.88 -13.50
C GLY A 118 13.46 1.90 -12.36
N TYR A 119 14.46 1.87 -11.47
CA TYR A 119 14.47 2.64 -10.23
C TYR A 119 15.11 4.01 -10.40
N SER A 120 14.72 4.98 -9.55
CA SER A 120 15.38 6.28 -9.47
C SER A 120 16.79 6.11 -8.89
N PHE A 121 16.90 5.37 -7.77
CA PHE A 121 18.16 5.06 -7.10
C PHE A 121 18.17 3.64 -6.55
N LEU A 122 19.39 3.11 -6.36
CA LEU A 122 19.63 1.83 -5.70
C LEU A 122 20.58 2.01 -4.52
N VAL A 123 20.47 1.16 -3.51
CA VAL A 123 21.35 1.16 -2.34
C VAL A 123 21.94 -0.23 -2.14
N GLY A 124 23.27 -0.31 -2.06
CA GLY A 124 23.98 -1.54 -1.71
C GLY A 124 24.20 -1.69 -0.20
N GLU A 125 24.45 -2.90 0.26
CA GLU A 125 24.91 -3.17 1.64
C GLU A 125 26.39 -2.79 1.83
N ASP A 126 27.06 -2.33 0.77
CA ASP A 126 28.31 -1.56 0.82
C ASP A 126 28.14 -0.11 1.33
N GLY A 127 26.89 0.31 1.62
CA GLY A 127 26.57 1.63 2.15
C GLY A 127 26.61 2.76 1.11
N ARG A 128 26.53 2.44 -0.19
CA ARG A 128 26.55 3.43 -1.27
C ARG A 128 25.19 3.54 -1.96
N ALA A 129 24.87 4.76 -2.38
CA ALA A 129 23.76 5.03 -3.28
C ALA A 129 24.27 4.96 -4.73
N TYR A 130 23.52 4.32 -5.61
CA TYR A 130 23.83 4.19 -7.04
C TYR A 130 22.74 4.90 -7.84
N GLU A 131 23.14 5.84 -8.68
CA GLU A 131 22.23 6.61 -9.53
C GLU A 131 21.59 5.68 -10.58
N GLY A 132 20.28 5.48 -10.50
CA GLY A 132 19.50 4.83 -11.54
C GLY A 132 19.06 5.85 -12.59
N ARG A 133 17.75 6.07 -12.70
CA ARG A 133 17.20 7.15 -13.53
C ARG A 133 17.42 8.55 -12.95
N GLY A 134 17.83 8.65 -11.70
CA GLY A 134 18.14 9.90 -11.03
C GLY A 134 16.90 10.65 -10.55
N TRP A 135 17.10 11.91 -10.15
CA TRP A 135 16.09 12.72 -9.47
C TRP A 135 14.98 13.26 -10.38
N THR A 136 15.28 13.50 -11.66
CA THR A 136 14.45 14.31 -12.54
C THR A 136 13.81 13.53 -13.69
N ASN A 137 14.04 12.22 -13.77
CA ASN A 137 13.54 11.37 -14.85
C ASN A 137 12.48 10.38 -14.36
N LEU A 138 11.51 10.12 -15.22
CA LEU A 138 10.40 9.21 -15.00
C LEU A 138 10.87 7.76 -14.79
N GLY A 139 10.40 7.16 -13.69
CA GLY A 139 10.64 5.78 -13.28
C GLY A 139 10.01 4.71 -14.18
N ARG A 140 10.37 3.44 -13.94
CA ARG A 140 9.56 2.27 -14.34
C ARG A 140 9.45 1.24 -13.21
N HIS A 141 9.51 1.70 -11.97
CA HIS A 141 9.57 0.85 -10.78
C HIS A 141 8.18 0.48 -10.24
N THR A 142 7.19 1.38 -10.36
CA THR A 142 5.84 1.17 -9.81
C THR A 142 4.79 1.55 -10.85
N LEU A 143 4.22 0.57 -11.54
CA LEU A 143 3.21 0.83 -12.58
C LEU A 143 1.96 1.50 -11.98
N GLY A 144 1.63 2.68 -12.52
CA GLY A 144 0.56 3.56 -12.02
C GLY A 144 1.09 4.80 -11.26
N HIS A 145 2.34 4.76 -10.80
CA HIS A 145 2.92 5.77 -9.93
C HIS A 145 4.34 6.21 -10.35
N ASN A 146 4.71 6.02 -11.61
CA ASN A 146 6.07 6.40 -12.07
C ASN A 146 6.21 7.91 -12.34
N GLU A 147 5.11 8.66 -12.43
CA GLU A 147 5.10 10.07 -12.83
C GLU A 147 5.13 11.04 -11.63
N ASP A 148 4.79 10.56 -10.44
CA ASP A 148 4.58 11.32 -9.21
C ASP A 148 5.49 10.86 -8.05
N SER A 149 6.46 9.98 -8.33
CA SER A 149 7.25 9.35 -7.29
C SER A 149 8.72 9.14 -7.64
N LEU A 150 9.50 8.87 -6.58
CA LEU A 150 10.85 8.32 -6.68
C LEU A 150 10.86 6.88 -6.17
N GLY A 151 11.51 5.99 -6.93
CA GLY A 151 11.66 4.57 -6.58
C GLY A 151 13.06 4.28 -6.06
N PHE A 152 13.15 3.78 -4.82
CA PHE A 152 14.41 3.40 -4.19
C PHE A 152 14.47 1.90 -3.99
N CYS A 153 15.49 1.25 -4.57
CA CYS A 153 15.68 -0.19 -4.48
C CYS A 153 16.89 -0.54 -3.62
N VAL A 154 16.70 -1.31 -2.55
CA VAL A 154 17.84 -1.92 -1.84
C VAL A 154 18.23 -3.21 -2.57
N ILE A 155 19.51 -3.37 -2.91
CA ILE A 155 20.02 -4.53 -3.65
C ILE A 155 20.09 -5.73 -2.69
N GLY A 156 19.21 -6.71 -2.87
CA GLY A 156 19.13 -7.88 -2.01
C GLY A 156 17.75 -8.53 -1.99
N ASP A 157 17.64 -9.70 -1.35
CA ASP A 157 16.35 -10.24 -0.90
C ASP A 157 16.21 -10.00 0.61
N PHE A 158 15.09 -9.38 0.97
CA PHE A 158 14.79 -8.96 2.33
C PHE A 158 13.43 -9.50 2.80
N THR A 159 13.02 -10.64 2.24
CA THR A 159 11.85 -11.37 2.70
C THR A 159 12.07 -11.91 4.12
N ALA A 160 13.23 -12.51 4.39
CA ALA A 160 13.52 -13.17 5.66
C ALA A 160 14.48 -12.39 6.60
N ARG A 161 15.11 -11.32 6.13
CA ARG A 161 16.07 -10.51 6.90
C ARG A 161 15.93 -9.03 6.55
N LEU A 162 16.39 -8.16 7.45
CA LEU A 162 16.51 -6.74 7.14
C LEU A 162 17.76 -6.48 6.27
N PRO A 163 17.76 -5.39 5.48
CA PRO A 163 18.99 -4.82 4.98
C PRO A 163 19.93 -4.46 6.12
N ASP A 164 21.22 -4.54 5.86
CA ASP A 164 22.25 -4.12 6.79
C ASP A 164 22.04 -2.66 7.21
N GLN A 165 22.39 -2.36 8.47
CA GLN A 165 22.15 -1.04 9.06
C GLN A 165 22.80 0.10 8.25
N VAL A 166 23.91 -0.18 7.57
CA VAL A 166 24.58 0.79 6.69
C VAL A 166 23.74 1.13 5.44
N ALA A 167 23.06 0.13 4.84
CA ALA A 167 22.14 0.35 3.73
C ALA A 167 20.90 1.12 4.20
N LEU A 168 20.32 0.78 5.35
CA LEU A 168 19.17 1.49 5.92
C LEU A 168 19.51 2.97 6.21
N THR A 169 20.69 3.22 6.77
CA THR A 169 21.18 4.58 7.05
C THR A 169 21.39 5.37 5.76
N THR A 170 21.98 4.73 4.75
CA THR A 170 22.21 5.34 3.42
C THR A 170 20.89 5.66 2.72
N LEU A 171 19.92 4.74 2.76
CA LEU A 171 18.60 4.95 2.18
C LEU A 171 17.87 6.12 2.83
N LYS A 172 17.85 6.19 4.16
CA LYS A 172 17.24 7.32 4.91
C LYS A 172 17.92 8.65 4.55
N ALA A 173 19.25 8.69 4.53
CA ALA A 173 20.00 9.89 4.16
C ALA A 173 19.75 10.30 2.70
N LEU A 174 19.61 9.34 1.80
CA LEU A 174 19.34 9.60 0.38
C LEU A 174 17.93 10.17 0.16
N ILE A 175 16.93 9.66 0.88
CA ILE A 175 15.55 10.20 0.82
C ILE A 175 15.52 11.62 1.42
N GLN A 176 16.18 11.84 2.56
CA GLN A 176 16.27 13.19 3.15
C GLN A 176 16.99 14.18 2.22
N CYS A 177 18.07 13.75 1.56
CA CYS A 177 18.76 14.53 0.54
C CYS A 177 17.83 14.97 -0.60
N ALA A 178 16.91 14.09 -1.03
CA ALA A 178 15.93 14.42 -2.07
C ALA A 178 15.00 15.56 -1.61
N VAL A 179 14.56 15.53 -0.35
CA VAL A 179 13.75 16.60 0.26
C VAL A 179 14.55 17.89 0.37
N ASP A 180 15.74 17.83 0.97
CA ASP A 180 16.59 19.00 1.21
C ASP A 180 17.01 19.70 -0.09
N SER A 181 17.18 18.92 -1.16
CA SER A 181 17.53 19.42 -2.50
C SER A 181 16.32 19.87 -3.32
N GLY A 182 15.10 19.73 -2.81
CA GLY A 182 13.87 20.09 -3.51
C GLY A 182 13.47 19.15 -4.66
N TYR A 183 14.03 17.94 -4.71
CA TYR A 183 13.62 16.90 -5.66
C TYR A 183 12.40 16.11 -5.19
N LEU A 184 12.07 16.15 -3.91
CA LEU A 184 10.94 15.45 -3.30
C LEU A 184 10.17 16.45 -2.42
N ALA A 185 8.84 16.40 -2.46
CA ALA A 185 8.00 17.22 -1.58
C ALA A 185 8.31 16.91 -0.11
N ALA A 186 8.31 17.92 0.76
CA ALA A 186 8.65 17.74 2.18
C ALA A 186 7.61 16.90 2.95
N ASP A 187 6.36 16.90 2.49
CA ASP A 187 5.23 16.13 3.02
C ASP A 187 4.94 14.86 2.22
N TYR A 188 5.97 14.30 1.56
CA TYR A 188 5.82 13.11 0.74
C TYR A 188 5.21 11.93 1.50
N VAL A 189 4.60 11.02 0.75
CA VAL A 189 4.07 9.74 1.24
C VAL A 189 5.05 8.61 0.90
N MET A 190 5.38 7.78 1.88
CA MET A 190 6.20 6.58 1.69
C MET A 190 5.35 5.31 1.70
N LEU A 191 5.60 4.45 0.74
CA LEU A 191 4.94 3.15 0.56
C LEU A 191 5.97 2.08 0.17
N GLY A 192 5.67 0.83 0.50
CA GLY A 192 6.30 -0.32 -0.14
C GLY A 192 5.67 -0.60 -1.50
N HIS A 193 6.42 -1.20 -2.43
CA HIS A 193 5.88 -1.56 -3.74
C HIS A 193 4.59 -2.42 -3.65
N ARG A 194 4.53 -3.33 -2.67
CA ARG A 194 3.37 -4.20 -2.39
C ARG A 194 2.11 -3.46 -1.93
N ASP A 195 2.20 -2.21 -1.48
CA ASP A 195 1.03 -1.44 -1.05
C ASP A 195 0.12 -1.04 -2.21
N VAL A 196 0.65 -1.06 -3.45
CA VAL A 196 -0.07 -0.65 -4.66
C VAL A 196 0.01 -1.67 -5.80
N ARG A 197 0.77 -2.76 -5.62
CA ARG A 197 0.94 -3.84 -6.61
C ARG A 197 0.88 -5.21 -5.93
N ALA A 198 0.36 -6.21 -6.65
CA ALA A 198 0.45 -7.60 -6.22
C ALA A 198 1.90 -8.12 -6.42
N THR A 199 2.75 -7.94 -5.41
CA THR A 199 4.16 -8.34 -5.40
C THR A 199 4.63 -8.58 -3.97
N GLU A 200 5.67 -9.39 -3.78
CA GLU A 200 6.34 -9.53 -2.49
C GLU A 200 7.28 -8.34 -2.19
N CYS A 201 7.66 -7.54 -3.17
CA CYS A 201 8.55 -6.40 -2.98
C CYS A 201 7.98 -5.39 -1.94
N PRO A 202 8.74 -4.92 -0.92
CA PRO A 202 10.20 -5.00 -0.77
C PRO A 202 10.72 -6.17 0.10
N GLY A 203 9.96 -7.25 0.24
CA GLY A 203 10.25 -8.36 1.15
C GLY A 203 9.63 -8.15 2.53
N GLU A 204 9.14 -9.22 3.16
CA GLU A 204 8.36 -9.15 4.40
C GLU A 204 9.10 -8.50 5.57
N ALA A 205 10.36 -8.90 5.84
CA ALA A 205 11.12 -8.31 6.93
C ALA A 205 11.36 -6.81 6.72
N PHE A 206 11.80 -6.42 5.52
CA PHE A 206 12.04 -5.00 5.22
C PHE A 206 10.74 -4.19 5.17
N TYR A 207 9.65 -4.79 4.67
CA TYR A 207 8.33 -4.15 4.69
C TYR A 207 7.85 -3.82 6.11
N ARG A 208 8.07 -4.73 7.08
CA ARG A 208 7.76 -4.45 8.49
C ARG A 208 8.58 -3.29 9.06
N GLU A 209 9.84 -3.17 8.66
CA GLU A 209 10.71 -2.08 9.07
C GLU A 209 10.24 -0.73 8.53
N ILE A 210 9.99 -0.60 7.21
CA ILE A 210 9.60 0.70 6.63
C ILE A 210 8.25 1.19 7.15
N ARG A 211 7.38 0.30 7.61
CA ARG A 211 6.11 0.65 8.26
C ARG A 211 6.26 1.45 9.55
N THR A 212 7.45 1.41 10.15
CA THR A 212 7.78 2.17 11.36
C THR A 212 8.38 3.55 11.05
N TRP A 213 8.68 3.84 9.78
CA TRP A 213 9.38 5.06 9.40
C TRP A 213 8.43 6.25 9.32
N PRO A 214 8.94 7.48 9.55
CA PRO A 214 8.23 8.70 9.20
C PRO A 214 7.80 8.68 7.73
N HIS A 215 6.69 9.35 7.43
CA HIS A 215 6.07 9.40 6.09
C HIS A 215 5.48 8.08 5.58
N TYR A 216 5.67 6.95 6.25
CA TYR A 216 4.96 5.73 5.87
C TYR A 216 3.46 5.91 6.08
N ASN A 217 2.67 5.75 5.01
CA ASN A 217 1.23 5.83 5.11
C ASN A 217 0.54 4.90 4.09
N ALA A 218 0.36 3.64 4.46
CA ALA A 218 -0.39 2.67 3.65
C ALA A 218 -1.83 3.12 3.37
N THR A 219 -2.47 3.92 4.23
CA THR A 219 -3.83 4.39 3.96
C THR A 219 -3.91 5.41 2.82
N ALA A 220 -2.77 5.95 2.36
CA ALA A 220 -2.67 6.73 1.14
C ALA A 220 -2.68 5.85 -0.13
N HIS A 221 -3.62 4.90 -0.24
CA HIS A 221 -3.82 4.06 -1.42
C HIS A 221 -4.31 4.83 -2.67
N GLY A 222 -4.27 6.17 -2.67
CA GLY A 222 -4.96 7.01 -3.64
C GLY A 222 -6.49 6.97 -3.51
N TRP A 223 -7.01 6.33 -2.46
CA TRP A 223 -8.44 6.34 -2.15
C TRP A 223 -8.71 7.65 -1.43
N SER A 224 -9.48 8.53 -2.05
CA SER A 224 -9.88 9.81 -1.43
C SER A 224 -10.69 9.64 -0.14
N ASP A 225 -11.18 8.41 0.13
CA ASP A 225 -12.08 8.06 1.22
C ASP A 225 -12.27 6.52 1.31
N ILE A 226 -12.94 6.02 2.36
CA ILE A 226 -13.38 4.62 2.53
C ILE A 226 -14.17 4.17 1.29
N GLY A 227 -13.89 2.96 0.77
CA GLY A 227 -14.49 2.52 -0.51
C GLY A 227 -15.98 2.18 -0.46
N TYR A 228 -16.56 2.03 0.73
CA TYR A 228 -17.98 1.76 0.92
C TYR A 228 -18.78 3.06 0.98
N SER A 229 -20.03 3.00 0.52
CA SER A 229 -21.01 4.07 0.72
C SER A 229 -21.31 4.24 2.21
N PHE A 230 -21.50 3.12 2.92
CA PHE A 230 -21.80 3.11 4.35
C PHE A 230 -21.16 1.92 5.06
N LEU A 231 -20.90 2.08 6.36
CA LEU A 231 -20.46 1.03 7.26
C LEU A 231 -21.40 0.91 8.46
N VAL A 232 -21.58 -0.28 9.01
CA VAL A 232 -22.40 -0.53 10.20
C VAL A 232 -21.57 -1.28 11.22
N GLY A 233 -21.43 -0.71 12.41
CA GLY A 233 -20.76 -1.35 13.54
C GLY A 233 -21.67 -2.36 14.24
N GLU A 234 -21.08 -3.31 14.97
CA GLU A 234 -21.81 -4.27 15.80
C GLU A 234 -22.61 -3.59 16.93
N ASP A 235 -22.27 -2.35 17.28
CA ASP A 235 -23.02 -1.51 18.22
C ASP A 235 -24.29 -0.89 17.62
N GLY A 236 -24.58 -1.14 16.33
CA GLY A 236 -25.73 -0.58 15.62
C GLY A 236 -25.52 0.85 15.13
N ARG A 237 -24.31 1.41 15.22
CA ARG A 237 -24.02 2.71 14.61
C ARG A 237 -23.76 2.54 13.11
N ALA A 238 -24.45 3.35 12.30
CA ALA A 238 -24.11 3.53 10.90
C ALA A 238 -23.09 4.68 10.77
N TYR A 239 -22.06 4.44 9.98
CA TYR A 239 -21.02 5.41 9.64
C TYR A 239 -21.14 5.71 8.16
N GLU A 240 -21.22 7.00 7.83
CA GLU A 240 -21.14 7.46 6.45
C GLU A 240 -19.71 7.24 5.93
N GLY A 241 -19.59 6.52 4.82
CA GLY A 241 -18.36 6.47 4.03
C GLY A 241 -18.50 7.47 2.89
N ARG A 242 -18.48 6.98 1.64
CA ARG A 242 -18.72 7.80 0.44
C ARG A 242 -20.15 8.34 0.33
N GLY A 243 -21.08 7.87 1.15
CA GLY A 243 -22.45 8.34 1.18
C GLY A 243 -23.25 7.90 -0.05
N TRP A 244 -24.37 8.60 -0.29
CA TRP A 244 -25.36 8.22 -1.32
C TRP A 244 -24.97 8.58 -2.75
N THR A 245 -24.17 9.63 -2.93
CA THR A 245 -23.98 10.27 -4.25
C THR A 245 -22.61 10.08 -4.86
N ASN A 246 -21.61 9.66 -4.06
CA ASN A 246 -20.25 9.51 -4.56
C ASN A 246 -19.98 8.07 -5.00
N VAL A 247 -19.25 7.93 -6.11
CA VAL A 247 -18.82 6.65 -6.67
C VAL A 247 -17.95 5.90 -5.67
N GLY A 248 -18.28 4.63 -5.42
CA GLY A 248 -17.60 3.76 -4.48
C GLY A 248 -16.23 3.24 -4.95
N ALA A 249 -15.58 2.47 -4.09
CA ALA A 249 -14.43 1.62 -4.44
C ALA A 249 -14.59 0.22 -3.80
N HIS A 250 -15.84 -0.24 -3.64
CA HIS A 250 -16.19 -1.42 -2.85
C HIS A 250 -16.20 -2.73 -3.63
N THR A 251 -16.40 -2.70 -4.96
CA THR A 251 -16.56 -3.93 -5.76
C THR A 251 -16.06 -3.67 -7.18
N LYS A 252 -14.96 -4.35 -7.54
CA LYS A 252 -14.32 -4.17 -8.85
C LYS A 252 -15.31 -4.46 -9.98
N GLY A 253 -15.46 -3.50 -10.90
CA GLY A 253 -16.39 -3.58 -12.02
C GLY A 253 -17.81 -3.08 -11.72
N HIS A 254 -18.11 -2.78 -10.45
CA HIS A 254 -19.44 -2.35 -9.99
C HIS A 254 -19.43 -1.11 -9.08
N ASN A 255 -18.40 -0.28 -9.20
CA ASN A 255 -18.22 0.90 -8.35
C ASN A 255 -19.11 2.09 -8.78
N GLU A 256 -19.48 2.16 -10.07
CA GLU A 256 -20.23 3.28 -10.67
C GLU A 256 -21.74 3.03 -10.76
N ASP A 257 -22.17 1.77 -10.68
CA ASP A 257 -23.55 1.31 -10.85
C ASP A 257 -24.10 0.64 -9.56
N GLY A 258 -23.41 0.81 -8.44
CA GLY A 258 -23.81 0.23 -7.18
C GLY A 258 -23.42 1.03 -5.94
N LEU A 259 -24.02 0.66 -4.82
CA LEU A 259 -23.70 1.17 -3.49
C LEU A 259 -23.14 0.04 -2.62
N GLY A 260 -22.10 0.36 -1.86
CA GLY A 260 -21.40 -0.60 -0.99
C GLY A 260 -21.76 -0.39 0.47
N PHE A 261 -22.27 -1.43 1.11
CA PHE A 261 -22.63 -1.45 2.52
C PHE A 261 -21.76 -2.46 3.25
N CYS A 262 -20.96 -1.99 4.20
CA CYS A 262 -20.06 -2.86 4.96
C CYS A 262 -20.61 -3.08 6.37
N VAL A 263 -20.58 -4.30 6.88
CA VAL A 263 -20.71 -4.55 8.33
C VAL A 263 -19.33 -4.82 8.89
N ILE A 264 -18.93 -4.12 9.95
CA ILE A 264 -17.57 -4.21 10.50
C ILE A 264 -17.41 -5.55 11.21
N GLY A 265 -16.56 -6.44 10.69
CA GLY A 265 -16.35 -7.81 11.19
C GLY A 265 -15.84 -8.77 10.11
N ASP A 266 -15.71 -10.06 10.44
CA ASP A 266 -15.39 -11.15 9.49
C ASP A 266 -16.63 -12.01 9.16
N PHE A 267 -17.43 -12.37 10.16
CA PHE A 267 -18.67 -13.17 10.04
C PHE A 267 -18.55 -14.51 9.29
N THR A 268 -17.36 -15.10 9.28
CA THR A 268 -17.17 -16.46 8.76
C THR A 268 -17.80 -17.50 9.67
N ALA A 269 -17.69 -17.34 10.99
CA ALA A 269 -18.20 -18.32 11.97
C ALA A 269 -19.57 -17.97 12.58
N ARG A 270 -20.01 -16.71 12.52
CA ARG A 270 -21.27 -16.22 13.11
C ARG A 270 -21.88 -15.11 12.26
N ILE A 271 -23.18 -14.87 12.39
CA ILE A 271 -23.83 -13.69 11.79
C ILE A 271 -23.49 -12.40 12.57
N PRO A 272 -23.62 -11.22 11.95
CA PRO A 272 -23.56 -9.95 12.67
C PRO A 272 -24.61 -9.87 13.77
N ASP A 273 -24.33 -9.06 14.79
CA ASP A 273 -25.28 -8.81 15.86
C ASP A 273 -26.61 -8.25 15.32
N GLN A 274 -27.71 -8.64 15.96
CA GLN A 274 -29.06 -8.31 15.49
C GLN A 274 -29.29 -6.80 15.34
N VAL A 275 -28.65 -5.98 16.17
CA VAL A 275 -28.72 -4.53 16.09
C VAL A 275 -28.04 -4.00 14.83
N ALA A 276 -26.91 -4.57 14.43
CA ALA A 276 -26.22 -4.25 13.18
C ALA A 276 -27.06 -4.67 11.96
N LEU A 277 -27.64 -5.88 11.98
CA LEU A 277 -28.53 -6.34 10.90
C LEU A 277 -29.76 -5.45 10.74
N THR A 278 -30.36 -5.03 11.87
CA THR A 278 -31.51 -4.13 11.86
C THR A 278 -31.13 -2.77 11.30
N THR A 279 -29.97 -2.24 11.70
CA THR A 279 -29.44 -0.96 11.22
C THR A 279 -29.13 -1.00 9.74
N LEU A 280 -28.49 -2.07 9.25
CA LEU A 280 -28.19 -2.25 7.83
C LEU A 280 -29.48 -2.28 6.99
N LYS A 281 -30.49 -3.06 7.40
CA LYS A 281 -31.79 -3.13 6.72
C LYS A 281 -32.48 -1.77 6.71
N ALA A 282 -32.47 -1.06 7.83
CA ALA A 282 -33.06 0.28 7.94
C ALA A 282 -32.33 1.30 7.04
N LEU A 283 -30.99 1.19 6.93
CA LEU A 283 -30.20 2.08 6.08
C LEU A 283 -30.47 1.83 4.60
N ILE A 284 -30.58 0.56 4.17
CA ILE A 284 -30.98 0.20 2.80
C ILE A 284 -32.37 0.75 2.49
N GLN A 285 -33.33 0.57 3.41
CA GLN A 285 -34.68 1.12 3.26
C GLN A 285 -34.68 2.65 3.17
N CYS A 286 -33.85 3.33 3.97
CA CYS A 286 -33.69 4.78 3.90
C CYS A 286 -33.20 5.23 2.50
N GLY A 287 -32.28 4.47 1.89
CA GLY A 287 -31.83 4.73 0.51
C GLY A 287 -32.96 4.59 -0.51
N VAL A 288 -33.84 3.60 -0.33
CA VAL A 288 -35.02 3.38 -1.18
C VAL A 288 -36.03 4.52 -1.01
N ASP A 289 -36.38 4.87 0.24
CA ASP A 289 -37.35 5.91 0.56
C ASP A 289 -36.89 7.30 0.11
N SER A 290 -35.57 7.53 0.14
CA SER A 290 -34.94 8.78 -0.32
C SER A 290 -34.71 8.84 -1.82
N GLY A 291 -35.01 7.76 -2.56
CA GLY A 291 -34.84 7.69 -4.01
C GLY A 291 -33.41 7.49 -4.49
N TYR A 292 -32.47 7.15 -3.61
CA TYR A 292 -31.09 6.78 -3.96
C TYR A 292 -30.98 5.34 -4.43
N LEU A 293 -31.85 4.45 -3.97
CA LEU A 293 -32.02 3.08 -4.47
C LEU A 293 -33.39 2.96 -5.16
N PRO A 294 -33.47 2.31 -6.35
CA PRO A 294 -34.75 2.01 -6.95
C PRO A 294 -35.49 0.95 -6.11
N GLN A 295 -36.83 0.95 -6.16
CA GLN A 295 -37.66 -0.02 -5.43
C GLN A 295 -37.37 -1.47 -5.83
N ASP A 296 -36.87 -1.69 -7.05
CA ASP A 296 -36.50 -2.98 -7.63
C ASP A 296 -34.98 -3.18 -7.71
N TYR A 297 -34.22 -2.60 -6.75
CA TYR A 297 -32.78 -2.83 -6.64
C TYR A 297 -32.45 -4.33 -6.59
N VAL A 298 -31.21 -4.66 -6.96
CA VAL A 298 -30.70 -6.04 -6.92
C VAL A 298 -29.55 -6.09 -5.95
N MET A 299 -29.59 -7.04 -5.01
CA MET A 299 -28.58 -7.21 -3.97
C MET A 299 -27.69 -8.43 -4.25
N PHE A 300 -26.40 -8.24 -3.99
CA PHE A 300 -25.35 -9.25 -4.08
C PHE A 300 -24.46 -9.23 -2.83
N GLY A 301 -23.91 -10.38 -2.48
CA GLY A 301 -22.77 -10.44 -1.59
C GLY A 301 -21.49 -10.11 -2.34
N HIS A 302 -20.47 -9.56 -1.67
CA HIS A 302 -19.20 -9.24 -2.35
C HIS A 302 -18.58 -10.45 -3.06
N ARG A 303 -18.69 -11.64 -2.46
CA ARG A 303 -18.30 -12.94 -3.04
C ARG A 303 -18.96 -13.28 -4.37
N ASP A 304 -20.13 -12.72 -4.68
CA ASP A 304 -20.80 -12.98 -5.96
C ASP A 304 -20.08 -12.29 -7.15
N MET A 305 -19.26 -11.27 -6.87
CA MET A 305 -18.61 -10.43 -7.89
C MET A 305 -17.09 -10.62 -8.01
N GLY A 306 -16.48 -11.42 -7.14
CA GLY A 306 -15.04 -11.64 -7.17
C GLY A 306 -14.60 -12.82 -6.32
N ASP A 307 -13.34 -13.19 -6.47
CA ASP A 307 -12.70 -14.21 -5.64
C ASP A 307 -12.35 -13.60 -4.28
N THR A 308 -13.30 -13.67 -3.34
CA THR A 308 -13.18 -13.07 -1.99
C THR A 308 -13.98 -13.85 -0.96
N GLU A 309 -13.47 -13.89 0.27
CA GLU A 309 -14.17 -14.47 1.42
C GLU A 309 -15.28 -13.54 1.97
N CYS A 310 -15.27 -12.26 1.62
CA CYS A 310 -16.29 -11.31 2.07
C CYS A 310 -17.69 -11.65 1.52
N PRO A 311 -18.77 -11.63 2.32
CA PRO A 311 -18.87 -11.03 3.66
C PRO A 311 -18.72 -12.02 4.83
N GLY A 312 -18.03 -13.14 4.63
CA GLY A 312 -17.97 -14.26 5.58
C GLY A 312 -19.08 -15.27 5.36
N ASP A 313 -18.82 -16.56 5.63
CA ASP A 313 -19.72 -17.66 5.30
C ASP A 313 -21.11 -17.56 5.95
N ARG A 314 -21.20 -17.19 7.23
CA ARG A 314 -22.49 -17.11 7.92
C ARG A 314 -23.28 -15.89 7.48
N PHE A 315 -22.62 -14.74 7.33
CA PHE A 315 -23.34 -13.54 6.89
C PHE A 315 -23.76 -13.65 5.43
N TYR A 316 -22.92 -14.25 4.58
CA TYR A 316 -23.28 -14.56 3.20
C TYR A 316 -24.52 -15.47 3.13
N ALA A 317 -24.58 -16.53 3.95
CA ALA A 317 -25.76 -17.39 4.03
C ALA A 317 -27.02 -16.62 4.48
N GLU A 318 -26.88 -15.66 5.40
CA GLU A 318 -27.97 -14.81 5.89
C GLU A 318 -28.50 -13.86 4.80
N ILE A 319 -27.64 -13.08 4.14
CA ILE A 319 -28.09 -12.10 3.13
C ILE A 319 -28.78 -12.75 1.92
N ARG A 320 -28.47 -14.02 1.64
CA ARG A 320 -29.14 -14.83 0.61
C ARG A 320 -30.63 -15.07 0.89
N THR A 321 -31.06 -14.88 2.13
CA THR A 321 -32.47 -15.03 2.52
C THR A 321 -33.25 -13.71 2.40
N TRP A 322 -32.58 -12.60 2.12
CA TRP A 322 -33.21 -11.28 2.12
C TRP A 322 -33.93 -11.01 0.80
N PRO A 323 -34.94 -10.10 0.81
CA PRO A 323 -35.52 -9.58 -0.41
C PRO A 323 -34.45 -8.98 -1.32
N HIS A 324 -34.72 -8.98 -2.63
CA HIS A 324 -33.82 -8.43 -3.67
C HIS A 324 -32.49 -9.15 -3.87
N TYR A 325 -32.15 -10.17 -3.08
CA TYR A 325 -30.95 -10.96 -3.33
C TYR A 325 -31.05 -11.75 -4.64
N ASN A 326 -30.01 -11.69 -5.46
CA ASN A 326 -29.90 -12.47 -6.69
C ASN A 326 -28.64 -13.34 -6.67
N SER A 327 -28.81 -14.65 -6.86
CA SER A 327 -27.71 -15.63 -6.93
C SER A 327 -27.15 -15.86 -8.33
N THR A 328 -27.71 -15.20 -9.34
CA THR A 328 -27.41 -15.42 -10.76
C THR A 328 -26.88 -14.14 -11.36
N ARG A 329 -25.62 -14.16 -11.78
CA ARG A 329 -25.02 -13.12 -12.61
C ARG A 329 -25.79 -12.93 -13.91
#